data_AF-U3AF83-F1
#
_entry.id   AF-U3AF83-F1
#
_cell.length_a   1.000
_cell.length_b   1.000
_cell.length_c   1.000
_cell.angle_alpha   90.00
_cell.angle_beta   90.00
_cell.angle_gamma   90.00
#
_symmetry.space_group_name_H-M   'P 1'
#
loop_
_entity.id
_entity.type
_entity.pdbx_description
1 polymer ?
#
loop_
_entity_poly.entity_id
_entity_poly.type
_entity_poly.pdbx_seq_one_letter_code
_entity_poly.pdbx_strand_id
1 'polypeptide(L)'
;MFEGPSARRAAQARARAEGRDLRLRSAYKILLHEVLEQGLLDDAPRATIHYPVVEGCPEDRFRLECYPLHALASHCEIAFAPRPHEGGGLPAYEIETPEARHVVPVPVRWVELEDGSRALAACGWVEDRQGGRHLPTEYEAIYEAVCKHLRAMPLDPLSPDEPDGPFFDRLEVIVELPYEDQVLPVGSEVISLAEAMHEEIYFTALEIFQERLGLAPGQRSVKAGQVVPLVRRGDAPWLQIRTVQAEPALDRDQPGRPALDTATQWLYPAQISAHLAAIDGVSYAARSRQGRLVEGRHVAGRGAARLAISAGQHANESSPMVGALRAGRDLAAEGDVSFTLNPLENPDGYALFRKLCADNPRHMHHAARYTASGADLSHGAGRYESAIRDLAHARLPAEVHVNLHGYPSHEWTRPLTGYIPRGFGQWTIPKGFFLILRHDASQESLARAVLQAGLEALAAFPELAAQNRRMLDLYRRYVGAESFEIHGGCIPFTVSREAEALYPVTLITEAADETIGGEDFRIAQEGQYRVVRAVAGMLQRHAMVA
;
A
#
# COMPACT_ATOMS: atom_id res chain seq x y z
N MET A 1 0.58 -23.12 -12.93
CA MET A 1 1.87 -23.06 -12.20
C MET A 1 2.30 -21.60 -12.04
N PHE A 2 3.19 -21.27 -11.11
CA PHE A 2 3.63 -19.90 -10.82
C PHE A 2 4.91 -19.51 -11.57
N GLU A 3 4.88 -19.60 -12.91
CA GLU A 3 6.03 -19.31 -13.78
C GLU A 3 5.79 -18.11 -14.68
N GLY A 4 6.83 -17.39 -15.12
CA GLY A 4 6.67 -16.29 -16.06
C GLY A 4 6.24 -16.73 -17.49
N PRO A 5 5.66 -15.84 -18.31
CA PRO A 5 5.22 -16.18 -19.67
C PRO A 5 6.35 -16.76 -20.55
N SER A 6 7.56 -16.19 -20.46
CA SER A 6 8.73 -16.65 -21.23
C SER A 6 9.16 -18.07 -20.85
N ALA A 7 9.20 -18.38 -19.54
CA ALA A 7 9.55 -19.70 -19.03
C ALA A 7 8.51 -20.76 -19.46
N ARG A 8 7.22 -20.45 -19.36
CA ARG A 8 6.13 -21.33 -19.82
C ARG A 8 6.25 -21.64 -21.31
N ARG A 9 6.43 -20.61 -22.17
CA ARG A 9 6.59 -20.79 -23.62
C ARG A 9 7.81 -21.65 -23.96
N ALA A 10 8.96 -21.41 -23.32
CA ALA A 10 10.17 -22.18 -23.53
C ALA A 10 9.99 -23.66 -23.15
N ALA A 11 9.37 -23.92 -21.99
CA ALA A 11 9.09 -25.28 -21.54
C ALA A 11 8.10 -26.01 -22.46
N GLN A 12 7.06 -25.34 -22.96
CA GLN A 12 6.12 -25.90 -23.94
C GLN A 12 6.81 -26.19 -25.28
N ALA A 13 7.68 -25.31 -25.76
CA ALA A 13 8.44 -25.54 -26.99
C ALA A 13 9.36 -26.76 -26.86
N ARG A 14 10.06 -26.91 -25.73
CA ARG A 14 10.89 -28.09 -25.43
C ARG A 14 10.07 -29.38 -25.39
N ALA A 15 8.91 -29.36 -24.72
CA ALA A 15 8.02 -30.51 -24.68
C ALA A 15 7.53 -30.92 -26.09
N ARG A 16 7.15 -29.95 -26.93
CA ARG A 16 6.75 -30.19 -28.33
C ARG A 16 7.89 -30.78 -29.17
N ALA A 17 9.12 -30.30 -29.00
CA ALA A 17 10.30 -30.84 -29.69
C ALA A 17 10.56 -32.32 -29.34
N GLU A 18 10.13 -32.74 -28.15
CA GLU A 18 10.20 -34.13 -27.68
C GLU A 18 8.92 -34.94 -27.98
N GLY A 19 8.00 -34.40 -28.79
CA GLY A 19 6.75 -35.08 -29.17
C GLY A 19 5.70 -35.15 -28.05
N ARG A 20 5.84 -34.34 -27.00
CA ARG A 20 4.89 -34.28 -25.88
C ARG A 20 3.91 -33.12 -26.08
N ASP A 21 2.62 -33.40 -25.92
CA ASP A 21 1.58 -32.36 -25.87
C ASP A 21 1.48 -31.82 -24.44
N LEU A 22 1.99 -30.60 -24.24
CA LEU A 22 2.02 -29.93 -22.94
C LEU A 22 1.55 -28.49 -23.10
N ARG A 23 0.53 -28.11 -22.31
CA ARG A 23 0.06 -26.74 -22.18
C ARG A 23 0.34 -26.24 -20.77
N LEU A 24 1.05 -25.12 -20.67
CA LEU A 24 1.36 -24.48 -19.40
C LEU A 24 0.60 -23.15 -19.32
N ARG A 25 -0.03 -22.91 -18.18
CA ARG A 25 -0.78 -21.69 -17.90
C ARG A 25 -0.38 -21.12 -16.54
N SER A 26 -0.59 -19.82 -16.36
CA SER A 26 -0.38 -19.17 -15.07
C SER A 26 -1.36 -19.68 -14.03
N ALA A 27 -0.90 -19.95 -12.81
CA ALA A 27 -1.78 -20.12 -11.65
C ALA A 27 -2.16 -18.77 -11.01
N TYR A 28 -1.41 -17.71 -11.31
CA TYR A 28 -1.64 -16.36 -10.82
C TYR A 28 -2.22 -15.49 -11.93
N LYS A 29 -3.32 -14.76 -11.66
CA LYS A 29 -4.04 -13.92 -12.64
C LYS A 29 -4.29 -14.63 -13.99
N ILE A 30 -4.78 -15.87 -13.93
CA ILE A 30 -4.88 -16.74 -15.12
C ILE A 30 -5.69 -16.12 -16.26
N LEU A 31 -6.81 -15.45 -15.96
CA LEU A 31 -7.62 -14.80 -16.98
C LEU A 31 -6.81 -13.74 -17.75
N LEU A 32 -6.11 -12.88 -17.01
CA LEU A 32 -5.30 -11.82 -17.59
C LEU A 32 -4.20 -12.39 -18.48
N HIS A 33 -3.50 -13.43 -18.02
CA HIS A 33 -2.50 -14.13 -18.83
C HIS A 33 -3.10 -14.78 -20.08
N GLU A 34 -4.26 -15.43 -19.98
CA GLU A 34 -4.90 -16.04 -21.15
C GLU A 34 -5.31 -14.99 -22.18
N VAL A 35 -5.86 -13.85 -21.75
CA VAL A 35 -6.19 -12.73 -22.65
C VAL A 35 -4.93 -12.20 -23.34
N LEU A 36 -3.87 -11.91 -22.58
CA LEU A 36 -2.64 -11.30 -23.11
C LEU A 36 -1.82 -12.27 -23.98
N GLU A 37 -1.79 -13.56 -23.66
CA GLU A 37 -0.94 -14.54 -24.36
C GLU A 37 -1.63 -15.17 -25.57
N GLN A 38 -2.96 -15.19 -25.61
CA GLN A 38 -3.72 -15.75 -26.73
C GLN A 38 -4.47 -14.70 -27.56
N GLY A 39 -4.39 -13.42 -27.20
CA GLY A 39 -5.05 -12.34 -27.94
C GLY A 39 -6.57 -12.48 -27.93
N LEU A 40 -7.16 -12.98 -26.84
CA LEU A 40 -8.58 -13.37 -26.79
C LEU A 40 -9.54 -12.19 -27.03
N LEU A 41 -9.06 -10.96 -26.89
CA LEU A 41 -9.83 -9.72 -27.07
C LEU A 41 -9.26 -8.82 -28.18
N ASP A 42 -8.22 -9.24 -28.92
CA ASP A 42 -7.49 -8.35 -29.83
C ASP A 42 -8.38 -7.82 -30.96
N ASP A 43 -9.21 -8.70 -31.55
CA ASP A 43 -10.12 -8.36 -32.65
C ASP A 43 -11.59 -8.22 -32.21
N ALA A 44 -11.88 -8.39 -30.92
CA ALA A 44 -13.25 -8.40 -30.42
C ALA A 44 -13.74 -6.97 -30.11
N PRO A 45 -14.83 -6.48 -30.76
CA PRO A 45 -15.37 -5.15 -30.46
C PRO A 45 -16.07 -5.09 -29.09
N ARG A 46 -16.51 -6.23 -28.56
CA ARG A 46 -17.17 -6.38 -27.27
C ARG A 46 -16.93 -7.76 -26.70
N ALA A 47 -16.95 -7.87 -25.37
CA ALA A 47 -16.87 -9.14 -24.67
C ALA A 47 -17.69 -9.12 -23.37
N THR A 48 -18.36 -10.23 -23.07
CA THR A 48 -18.91 -10.49 -21.74
C THR A 48 -17.99 -11.45 -21.01
N ILE A 49 -17.44 -11.03 -19.89
CA ILE A 49 -16.65 -11.88 -18.99
C ILE A 49 -17.56 -12.34 -17.86
N HIS A 50 -17.96 -13.60 -17.92
CA HIS A 50 -18.67 -14.26 -16.83
C HIS A 50 -17.66 -14.70 -15.79
N TYR A 51 -17.69 -14.09 -14.60
CA TYR A 51 -16.77 -14.42 -13.50
C TYR A 51 -17.46 -15.35 -12.49
N PRO A 52 -16.73 -16.31 -11.91
CA PRO A 52 -17.32 -17.23 -10.95
C PRO A 52 -17.60 -16.51 -9.62
N VAL A 53 -18.78 -16.77 -9.05
CA VAL A 53 -19.13 -16.40 -7.68
C VAL A 53 -19.13 -17.69 -6.85
N VAL A 54 -18.17 -17.80 -5.93
CA VAL A 54 -17.99 -18.99 -5.11
C VAL A 54 -18.45 -18.71 -3.69
N GLU A 55 -19.31 -19.57 -3.15
CA GLU A 55 -19.80 -19.48 -1.76
C GLU A 55 -18.62 -19.40 -0.78
N GLY A 56 -18.70 -18.48 0.19
CA GLY A 56 -17.63 -18.23 1.17
C GLY A 56 -16.51 -17.30 0.70
N CYS A 57 -16.57 -16.76 -0.52
CA CYS A 57 -15.69 -15.69 -0.99
C CYS A 57 -16.47 -14.37 -1.18
N PRO A 58 -15.80 -13.20 -1.14
CA PRO A 58 -16.39 -11.95 -1.61
C PRO A 58 -16.91 -12.10 -3.04
N GLU A 59 -18.14 -11.64 -3.29
CA GLU A 59 -18.81 -11.80 -4.60
C GLU A 59 -18.01 -11.16 -5.73
N ASP A 60 -17.36 -10.04 -5.48
CA ASP A 60 -16.57 -9.29 -6.45
C ASP A 60 -15.13 -9.76 -6.58
N ARG A 61 -14.72 -10.82 -5.87
CA ARG A 61 -13.33 -11.28 -5.89
C ARG A 61 -12.80 -11.57 -7.28
N PHE A 62 -13.45 -12.49 -7.99
CA PHE A 62 -12.99 -12.88 -9.32
C PHE A 62 -13.23 -11.77 -10.35
N ARG A 63 -14.16 -10.85 -10.09
CA ARG A 63 -14.25 -9.63 -10.90
C ARG A 63 -13.02 -8.75 -10.68
N LEU A 64 -12.57 -8.55 -9.44
CA LEU A 64 -11.37 -7.76 -9.12
C LEU A 64 -10.10 -8.36 -9.71
N GLU A 65 -9.96 -9.68 -9.71
CA GLU A 65 -8.84 -10.40 -10.35
C GLU A 65 -8.67 -10.06 -11.85
N CYS A 66 -9.74 -9.61 -12.52
CA CYS A 66 -9.75 -9.16 -13.92
C CYS A 66 -9.08 -7.79 -14.14
N TYR A 67 -8.72 -7.07 -13.08
CA TYR A 67 -8.03 -5.79 -13.22
C TYR A 67 -6.63 -5.99 -13.84
N PRO A 68 -6.14 -5.13 -14.76
CA PRO A 68 -6.76 -3.93 -15.33
C PRO A 68 -7.27 -4.13 -16.78
N LEU A 69 -7.96 -5.24 -17.09
CA LEU A 69 -8.40 -5.60 -18.46
C LEU A 69 -9.05 -4.46 -19.28
N HIS A 70 -9.87 -3.61 -18.68
CA HIS A 70 -10.52 -2.49 -19.37
C HIS A 70 -9.54 -1.44 -19.89
N ALA A 71 -8.39 -1.27 -19.23
CA ALA A 71 -7.34 -0.38 -19.72
C ALA A 71 -6.48 -1.07 -20.79
N LEU A 72 -6.24 -2.38 -20.66
CA LEU A 72 -5.43 -3.16 -21.59
C LEU A 72 -6.12 -3.42 -22.94
N ALA A 73 -7.43 -3.64 -22.92
CA ALA A 73 -8.26 -3.86 -24.09
C ALA A 73 -9.24 -2.69 -24.29
N SER A 74 -8.71 -1.46 -24.30
CA SER A 74 -9.52 -0.22 -24.36
C SER A 74 -10.39 -0.09 -25.63
N HIS A 75 -10.08 -0.85 -26.68
CA HIS A 75 -10.88 -0.95 -27.91
C HIS A 75 -12.09 -1.90 -27.78
N CYS A 76 -12.10 -2.76 -26.76
CA CYS A 76 -13.13 -3.77 -26.54
C CYS A 76 -14.11 -3.30 -25.45
N GLU A 77 -15.41 -3.27 -25.76
CA GLU A 77 -16.44 -3.03 -24.75
C GLU A 77 -16.59 -4.27 -23.85
N ILE A 78 -16.03 -4.23 -22.64
CA ILE A 78 -16.08 -5.34 -21.69
C ILE A 78 -17.24 -5.15 -20.71
N ALA A 79 -18.08 -6.18 -20.57
CA ALA A 79 -19.09 -6.29 -19.53
C ALA A 79 -18.78 -7.46 -18.59
N PHE A 80 -19.02 -7.29 -17.30
CA PHE A 80 -18.88 -8.37 -16.31
C PHE A 80 -20.24 -8.93 -15.92
N ALA A 81 -20.35 -10.25 -15.86
CA ALA A 81 -21.55 -10.96 -15.41
C ALA A 81 -21.19 -11.97 -14.31
N PRO A 82 -21.79 -11.90 -13.11
CA PRO A 82 -21.58 -12.93 -12.09
C PRO A 82 -22.19 -14.25 -12.54
N ARG A 83 -21.51 -15.35 -12.28
CA ARG A 83 -22.02 -16.71 -12.48
C ARG A 83 -21.78 -17.56 -11.23
N PRO A 84 -22.83 -18.02 -10.54
CA PRO A 84 -22.67 -18.92 -9.41
C PRO A 84 -21.86 -20.16 -9.81
N HIS A 85 -20.87 -20.50 -8.99
CA HIS A 85 -20.13 -21.75 -9.13
C HIS A 85 -20.81 -22.83 -8.27
N GLU A 86 -21.49 -23.75 -8.94
CA GLU A 86 -22.16 -24.90 -8.32
C GLU A 86 -21.39 -26.19 -8.68
N GLY A 87 -20.74 -26.83 -7.71
CA GLY A 87 -20.09 -28.14 -7.91
C GLY A 87 -18.72 -28.30 -7.23
N GLY A 88 -18.05 -29.42 -7.50
CA GLY A 88 -16.75 -29.79 -6.92
C GLY A 88 -15.55 -29.60 -7.87
N GLY A 89 -15.73 -28.93 -9.01
CA GLY A 89 -14.67 -28.64 -9.98
C GLY A 89 -13.96 -27.31 -9.70
N LEU A 90 -13.01 -26.93 -10.56
CA LEU A 90 -12.42 -25.59 -10.49
C LEU A 90 -13.48 -24.53 -10.88
N PRO A 91 -13.53 -23.38 -10.19
CA PRO A 91 -14.27 -22.23 -10.71
C PRO A 91 -13.64 -21.80 -12.04
N ALA A 92 -14.41 -21.17 -12.92
CA ALA A 92 -13.93 -20.79 -14.24
C ALA A 92 -14.49 -19.44 -14.67
N TYR A 93 -13.66 -18.66 -15.35
CA TYR A 93 -14.15 -17.56 -16.16
C TYR A 93 -14.68 -18.09 -17.48
N GLU A 94 -15.66 -17.39 -18.03
CA GLU A 94 -16.07 -17.58 -19.42
C GLU A 94 -16.04 -16.24 -20.15
N ILE A 95 -15.25 -16.18 -21.21
CA ILE A 95 -15.15 -15.04 -22.09
C ILE A 95 -16.04 -15.31 -23.30
N GLU A 96 -17.04 -14.47 -23.50
CA GLU A 96 -17.97 -14.53 -24.62
C GLU A 96 -17.75 -13.32 -25.52
N THR A 97 -17.34 -13.57 -26.76
CA THR A 97 -17.20 -12.59 -27.84
C THR A 97 -18.21 -12.92 -28.95
N PRO A 98 -18.46 -12.04 -29.93
CA PRO A 98 -19.32 -12.39 -31.07
C PRO A 98 -18.82 -13.61 -31.86
N GLU A 99 -17.50 -13.84 -31.89
CA GLU A 99 -16.86 -14.86 -32.71
C GLU A 99 -16.61 -16.17 -31.95
N ALA A 100 -16.39 -16.10 -30.63
CA ALA A 100 -15.92 -17.24 -29.86
C ALA A 100 -16.33 -17.20 -28.38
N ARG A 101 -16.37 -18.38 -27.79
CA ARG A 101 -16.54 -18.59 -26.35
C ARG A 101 -15.34 -19.36 -25.81
N HIS A 102 -14.71 -18.82 -24.76
CA HIS A 102 -13.54 -19.42 -24.12
C HIS A 102 -13.81 -19.64 -22.64
N VAL A 103 -13.50 -20.84 -22.14
CA VAL A 103 -13.57 -21.17 -20.71
C VAL A 103 -12.17 -21.24 -20.14
N VAL A 104 -11.95 -20.52 -19.04
CA VAL A 104 -10.66 -20.42 -18.34
C VAL A 104 -10.85 -20.90 -16.90
N PRO A 105 -10.55 -22.19 -16.60
CA PRO A 105 -10.56 -22.71 -15.24
C PRO A 105 -9.53 -22.00 -14.37
N VAL A 106 -9.88 -21.69 -13.13
CA VAL A 106 -9.02 -20.98 -12.18
C VAL A 106 -8.50 -21.97 -11.14
N PRO A 107 -7.18 -22.22 -11.08
CA PRO A 107 -6.62 -23.19 -10.16
C PRO A 107 -6.57 -22.59 -8.74
N VAL A 108 -7.57 -22.93 -7.93
CA VAL A 108 -7.67 -22.51 -6.53
C VAL A 108 -8.00 -23.68 -5.62
N ARG A 109 -7.59 -23.59 -4.35
CA ARG A 109 -7.92 -24.55 -3.28
C ARG A 109 -8.32 -23.81 -2.01
N TRP A 110 -9.21 -24.42 -1.24
CA TRP A 110 -9.54 -23.91 0.08
C TRP A 110 -8.37 -24.11 1.04
N VAL A 111 -8.04 -23.06 1.79
CA VAL A 111 -7.08 -23.07 2.90
C VAL A 111 -7.75 -22.51 4.15
N GLU A 112 -7.32 -22.99 5.32
CA GLU A 112 -7.68 -22.41 6.61
C GLU A 112 -6.68 -21.30 6.95
N LEU A 113 -7.18 -20.21 7.52
CA LEU A 113 -6.40 -19.04 7.95
C LEU A 113 -6.26 -19.02 9.47
N GLU A 114 -5.37 -18.15 9.98
CA GLU A 114 -5.07 -18.02 11.42
C GLU A 114 -6.30 -17.71 12.29
N ASP A 115 -7.30 -16.99 11.77
CA ASP A 115 -8.53 -16.69 12.51
C ASP A 115 -9.62 -17.77 12.39
N GLY A 116 -9.28 -18.94 11.82
CA GLY A 116 -10.18 -20.05 11.58
C GLY A 116 -11.13 -19.85 10.38
N SER A 117 -11.08 -18.70 9.71
CA SER A 117 -11.79 -18.51 8.44
C SER A 117 -11.13 -19.28 7.30
N ARG A 118 -11.84 -19.41 6.18
CA ARG A 118 -11.33 -20.07 4.97
C ARG A 118 -11.15 -19.07 3.85
N ALA A 119 -10.10 -19.27 3.06
CA ALA A 119 -9.88 -18.53 1.83
C ALA A 119 -9.57 -19.48 0.67
N LEU A 120 -9.85 -19.04 -0.55
CA LEU A 120 -9.50 -19.78 -1.76
C LEU A 120 -8.15 -19.26 -2.29
N ALA A 121 -7.09 -20.02 -1.98
CA ALA A 121 -5.73 -19.76 -2.41
C ALA A 121 -5.53 -20.20 -3.87
N ALA A 122 -4.83 -19.40 -4.68
CA ALA A 122 -4.27 -19.84 -5.95
C ALA A 122 -3.32 -21.02 -5.70
N CYS A 123 -3.31 -22.00 -6.61
CA CYS A 123 -2.48 -23.20 -6.45
C CYS A 123 -1.95 -23.73 -7.77
N GLY A 124 -0.93 -24.59 -7.70
CA GLY A 124 -0.56 -25.38 -8.87
C GLY A 124 -1.64 -26.41 -9.21
N TRP A 125 -1.85 -26.66 -10.50
CA TRP A 125 -2.81 -27.64 -10.98
C TRP A 125 -2.23 -28.37 -12.18
N VAL A 126 -2.50 -29.68 -12.25
CA VAL A 126 -2.19 -30.52 -13.41
C VAL A 126 -3.44 -31.28 -13.82
N GLU A 127 -3.68 -31.33 -15.12
CA GLU A 127 -4.74 -32.13 -15.71
C GLU A 127 -4.12 -33.07 -16.73
N ASP A 128 -4.40 -34.36 -16.57
CA ASP A 128 -3.99 -35.41 -17.49
C ASP A 128 -5.18 -36.35 -17.78
N ARG A 129 -4.93 -37.49 -18.43
CA ARG A 129 -5.98 -38.45 -18.78
C ARG A 129 -6.71 -39.06 -17.57
N GLN A 130 -6.15 -38.95 -16.37
CA GLN A 130 -6.73 -39.43 -15.11
C GLN A 130 -7.55 -38.35 -14.39
N GLY A 131 -7.57 -37.13 -14.93
CA GLY A 131 -8.30 -35.98 -14.37
C GLY A 131 -7.39 -34.90 -13.79
N GLY A 132 -8.02 -33.84 -13.30
CA GLY A 132 -7.35 -32.71 -12.66
C GLY A 132 -7.01 -32.97 -11.19
N ARG A 133 -5.83 -32.54 -10.75
CA ARG A 133 -5.42 -32.58 -9.34
C ARG A 133 -4.49 -31.40 -8.99
N HIS A 134 -4.42 -31.10 -7.70
CA HIS A 134 -3.43 -30.16 -7.16
C HIS A 134 -2.02 -30.65 -7.49
N LEU A 135 -1.20 -29.71 -7.96
CA LEU A 135 0.22 -29.91 -8.18
C LEU A 135 0.94 -28.99 -7.19
N PRO A 136 1.55 -29.52 -6.11
CA PRO A 136 2.36 -28.71 -5.20
C PRO A 136 3.44 -27.95 -5.97
N THR A 137 3.63 -26.67 -5.62
CA THR A 137 4.62 -25.79 -6.24
C THR A 137 5.63 -25.30 -5.22
N GLU A 138 6.81 -24.93 -5.70
CA GLU A 138 7.86 -24.34 -4.87
C GLU A 138 7.45 -22.98 -4.29
N TYR A 139 6.60 -22.24 -5.01
CA TYR A 139 5.98 -21.01 -4.53
C TYR A 139 5.11 -21.26 -3.28
N GLU A 140 4.22 -22.26 -3.34
CA GLU A 140 3.41 -22.68 -2.19
C GLU A 140 4.29 -23.23 -1.04
N ALA A 141 5.28 -24.07 -1.36
CA ALA A 141 6.15 -24.70 -0.37
C ALA A 141 7.01 -23.68 0.40
N ILE A 142 7.53 -22.65 -0.27
CA ILE A 142 8.28 -21.56 0.38
C ILE A 142 7.38 -20.80 1.36
N TYR A 143 6.19 -20.40 0.91
CA TYR A 143 5.22 -19.72 1.77
C TYR A 143 4.85 -20.56 3.00
N GLU A 144 4.50 -21.84 2.79
CA GLU A 144 4.15 -22.75 3.88
C GLU A 144 5.31 -22.95 4.88
N ALA A 145 6.56 -23.01 4.40
CA ALA A 145 7.74 -23.11 5.24
C ALA A 145 7.95 -21.85 6.10
N VAL A 146 7.70 -20.66 5.54
CA VAL A 146 7.76 -19.39 6.26
C VAL A 146 6.69 -19.35 7.35
N CYS A 147 5.43 -19.65 7.02
CA CYS A 147 4.34 -19.69 8.00
C CYS A 147 4.63 -20.68 9.13
N LYS A 148 5.14 -21.88 8.81
CA LYS A 148 5.56 -22.86 9.80
C LYS A 148 6.65 -22.31 10.74
N HIS A 149 7.64 -21.61 10.20
CA HIS A 149 8.69 -20.99 11.01
C HIS A 149 8.12 -19.93 11.94
N LEU A 150 7.28 -19.02 11.42
CA LEU A 150 6.66 -17.93 12.19
C LEU A 150 5.80 -18.45 13.34
N ARG A 151 5.04 -19.54 13.14
CA ARG A 151 4.25 -20.15 14.22
C ARG A 151 5.11 -20.81 15.30
N ALA A 152 6.25 -21.38 14.92
CA ALA A 152 7.13 -22.11 15.84
C ALA A 152 8.19 -21.24 16.54
N MET A 153 8.45 -20.02 16.06
CA MET A 153 9.47 -19.12 16.59
C MET A 153 9.18 -18.73 18.05
N PRO A 154 10.17 -18.74 18.97
CA PRO A 154 9.96 -18.26 20.33
C PRO A 154 9.64 -16.75 20.34
N LEU A 155 8.79 -16.32 21.27
CA LEU A 155 8.43 -14.91 21.50
C LEU A 155 8.99 -14.44 22.83
N ASP A 156 10.31 -14.38 22.91
CA ASP A 156 11.02 -13.85 24.07
C ASP A 156 11.23 -12.33 23.88
N PRO A 157 10.70 -11.47 24.75
CA PRO A 157 10.80 -10.02 24.56
C PRO A 157 12.27 -9.58 24.66
N LEU A 158 12.67 -8.65 23.78
CA LEU A 158 14.04 -8.12 23.75
C LEU A 158 14.40 -7.33 25.01
N SER A 159 13.41 -6.78 25.71
CA SER A 159 13.58 -6.01 26.94
C SER A 159 12.53 -6.39 27.99
N PRO A 160 12.91 -6.58 29.26
CA PRO A 160 11.95 -6.76 30.35
C PRO A 160 10.96 -5.59 30.53
N ASP A 161 11.33 -4.38 30.10
CA ASP A 161 10.49 -3.17 30.19
C ASP A 161 9.39 -3.11 29.11
N GLU A 162 9.44 -4.03 28.14
CA GLU A 162 8.50 -4.18 27.04
C GLU A 162 8.10 -5.67 26.89
N PRO A 163 7.35 -6.22 27.87
CA PRO A 163 7.05 -7.65 27.92
C PRO A 163 6.20 -8.14 26.72
N ASP A 164 5.46 -7.22 26.08
CA ASP A 164 4.62 -7.50 24.91
C ASP A 164 5.37 -7.36 23.57
N GLY A 165 6.71 -7.25 23.63
CA GLY A 165 7.60 -7.17 22.48
C GLY A 165 8.15 -5.76 22.20
N PRO A 166 9.04 -5.63 21.19
CA PRO A 166 9.36 -6.64 20.18
C PRO A 166 10.17 -7.83 20.68
N PHE A 167 10.02 -8.95 19.97
CA PHE A 167 10.67 -10.23 20.26
C PHE A 167 11.93 -10.45 19.41
N PHE A 168 12.08 -9.66 18.35
CA PHE A 168 13.28 -9.60 17.50
C PHE A 168 13.43 -8.19 16.92
N ASP A 169 14.64 -7.79 16.57
CA ASP A 169 14.84 -6.50 15.88
C ASP A 169 14.37 -6.59 14.44
N ARG A 170 14.93 -7.57 13.72
CA ARG A 170 14.60 -7.83 12.32
C ARG A 170 14.64 -9.32 12.01
N LEU A 171 13.52 -9.82 11.48
CA LEU A 171 13.41 -11.13 10.88
C LEU A 171 13.49 -10.97 9.35
N GLU A 172 14.63 -11.31 8.76
CA GLU A 172 14.78 -11.32 7.31
C GLU A 172 14.32 -12.66 6.75
N VAL A 173 13.37 -12.61 5.82
CA VAL A 173 12.88 -13.75 5.04
C VAL A 173 13.34 -13.57 3.60
N ILE A 174 14.46 -14.17 3.26
CA ILE A 174 15.10 -14.03 1.95
C ILE A 174 14.57 -15.14 1.05
N VAL A 175 13.97 -14.74 -0.07
CA VAL A 175 13.36 -15.65 -1.04
C VAL A 175 13.95 -15.38 -2.41
N GLU A 176 14.40 -16.43 -3.08
CA GLU A 176 14.69 -16.40 -4.51
C GLU A 176 13.67 -17.24 -5.26
N LEU A 177 13.17 -16.71 -6.36
CA LEU A 177 12.24 -17.41 -7.25
C LEU A 177 12.59 -17.08 -8.71
N PRO A 178 12.35 -18.01 -9.65
CA PRO A 178 12.68 -17.84 -11.06
C PRO A 178 11.63 -17.06 -11.85
N TYR A 179 11.05 -15.99 -11.28
CA TYR A 179 10.05 -15.17 -11.95
C TYR A 179 10.64 -13.91 -12.60
N GLU A 180 9.87 -13.33 -13.51
CA GLU A 180 10.12 -12.01 -14.10
C GLU A 180 8.86 -11.15 -13.94
N ASP A 181 9.05 -9.92 -13.45
CA ASP A 181 7.96 -8.95 -13.37
C ASP A 181 7.51 -8.53 -14.76
N GLN A 182 6.20 -8.52 -15.00
CA GLN A 182 5.61 -8.06 -16.24
C GLN A 182 4.96 -6.68 -16.04
N VAL A 183 5.62 -5.65 -16.55
CA VAL A 183 5.12 -4.28 -16.57
C VAL A 183 3.95 -4.17 -17.54
N LEU A 184 2.87 -3.54 -17.10
CA LEU A 184 1.69 -3.30 -17.93
C LEU A 184 1.69 -1.84 -18.43
N PRO A 185 1.15 -1.56 -19.63
CA PRO A 185 1.04 -0.19 -20.16
C PRO A 185 -0.13 0.59 -19.52
N VAL A 186 -0.32 0.45 -18.22
CA VAL A 186 -1.43 1.05 -17.46
C VAL A 186 -0.87 1.60 -16.15
N GLY A 187 -0.72 2.91 -16.03
CA GLY A 187 -0.22 3.54 -14.79
C GLY A 187 1.08 2.90 -14.27
N SER A 188 1.10 2.56 -12.98
CA SER A 188 2.19 1.88 -12.29
C SER A 188 2.03 0.34 -12.27
N GLU A 189 1.08 -0.22 -13.02
CA GLU A 189 0.69 -1.63 -12.89
C GLU A 189 1.81 -2.60 -13.30
N VAL A 190 2.02 -3.59 -12.43
CA VAL A 190 2.99 -4.66 -12.62
C VAL A 190 2.40 -5.99 -12.16
N ILE A 191 2.54 -7.03 -12.98
CA ILE A 191 2.26 -8.40 -12.55
C ILE A 191 3.57 -8.93 -11.94
N SER A 192 3.62 -8.98 -10.61
CA SER A 192 4.81 -9.45 -9.87
C SER A 192 4.47 -10.55 -8.88
N LEU A 193 5.07 -11.74 -9.08
CA LEU A 193 5.07 -12.80 -8.07
C LEU A 193 6.05 -12.49 -6.92
N ALA A 194 7.05 -11.62 -7.17
CA ALA A 194 7.94 -11.10 -6.12
C ALA A 194 7.16 -10.41 -5.03
N GLU A 195 6.36 -9.44 -5.49
CA GLU A 195 5.63 -8.52 -4.66
C GLU A 195 4.49 -9.26 -3.99
N ALA A 196 3.76 -10.08 -4.74
CA ALA A 196 2.76 -10.97 -4.15
C ALA A 196 3.33 -11.85 -3.03
N MET A 197 4.54 -12.43 -3.18
CA MET A 197 5.20 -13.19 -2.11
C MET A 197 5.66 -12.30 -0.95
N HIS A 198 6.16 -11.09 -1.22
CA HIS A 198 6.53 -10.12 -0.20
C HIS A 198 5.32 -9.78 0.68
N GLU A 199 4.22 -9.41 0.04
CA GLU A 199 2.95 -9.04 0.65
C GLU A 199 2.33 -10.21 1.41
N GLU A 200 2.37 -11.42 0.85
CA GLU A 200 1.96 -12.66 1.53
C GLU A 200 2.73 -12.87 2.83
N ILE A 201 4.07 -12.87 2.77
CA ILE A 201 4.89 -13.11 3.96
C ILE A 201 4.65 -12.03 5.00
N TYR A 202 4.62 -10.76 4.60
CA TYR A 202 4.50 -9.65 5.55
C TYR A 202 3.15 -9.66 6.27
N PHE A 203 2.04 -9.69 5.53
CA PHE A 203 0.72 -9.63 6.16
C PHE A 203 0.35 -10.93 6.87
N THR A 204 0.74 -12.10 6.36
CA THR A 204 0.54 -13.36 7.10
C THR A 204 1.37 -13.39 8.38
N ALA A 205 2.57 -12.80 8.41
CA ALA A 205 3.32 -12.69 9.65
C ALA A 205 2.58 -11.83 10.68
N LEU A 206 1.99 -10.70 10.28
CA LEU A 206 1.16 -9.90 11.18
C LEU A 206 -0.02 -10.70 11.73
N GLU A 207 -0.71 -11.46 10.87
CA GLU A 207 -1.85 -12.31 11.25
C GLU A 207 -1.44 -13.40 12.24
N ILE A 208 -0.33 -14.11 11.99
CA ILE A 208 0.22 -15.13 12.89
C ILE A 208 0.59 -14.50 14.24
N PHE A 209 1.28 -13.36 14.25
CA PHE A 209 1.67 -12.73 15.52
C PHE A 209 0.47 -12.15 16.27
N GLN A 210 -0.57 -11.65 15.58
CA GLN A 210 -1.82 -11.25 16.23
C GLN A 210 -2.45 -12.41 16.99
N GLU A 211 -2.62 -13.56 16.32
CA GLU A 211 -3.21 -14.75 16.93
C GLU A 211 -2.37 -15.23 18.14
N ARG A 212 -1.05 -15.35 17.95
CA ARG A 212 -0.14 -15.83 19.00
C ARG A 212 -0.07 -14.92 20.22
N LEU A 213 -0.34 -13.63 20.05
CA LEU A 213 -0.39 -12.63 21.12
C LEU A 213 -1.80 -12.40 21.68
N GLY A 214 -2.81 -13.11 21.18
CA GLY A 214 -4.21 -12.94 21.60
C GLY A 214 -4.81 -11.58 21.20
N LEU A 215 -4.30 -10.95 20.15
CA LEU A 215 -4.77 -9.68 19.61
C LEU A 215 -5.91 -9.91 18.62
N ALA A 216 -6.83 -8.94 18.53
CA ALA A 216 -7.92 -9.04 17.57
C ALA A 216 -7.41 -8.89 16.12
N PRO A 217 -8.03 -9.57 15.14
CA PRO A 217 -7.66 -9.44 13.73
C PRO A 217 -7.63 -7.99 13.27
N GLY A 218 -6.56 -7.62 12.56
CA GLY A 218 -6.39 -6.26 12.01
C GLY A 218 -5.91 -5.21 13.02
N GLN A 219 -5.63 -5.59 14.27
CA GLN A 219 -5.01 -4.66 15.22
C GLN A 219 -3.61 -4.23 14.77
N ARG A 220 -3.40 -2.91 14.70
CA ARG A 220 -2.16 -2.28 14.23
C ARG A 220 -1.12 -2.07 15.33
N SER A 221 -1.38 -2.58 16.53
CA SER A 221 -0.54 -2.47 17.72
C SER A 221 0.44 -3.63 17.90
N VAL A 222 0.52 -4.56 16.95
CA VAL A 222 1.36 -5.77 17.03
C VAL A 222 2.83 -5.37 17.09
N LYS A 223 3.49 -5.67 18.21
CA LYS A 223 4.91 -5.36 18.41
C LYS A 223 5.76 -6.61 18.26
N ALA A 224 5.81 -7.22 17.07
CA ALA A 224 6.63 -8.41 16.87
C ALA A 224 8.14 -8.07 16.71
N GLY A 225 8.44 -6.94 16.08
CA GLY A 225 9.72 -6.62 15.45
C GLY A 225 9.55 -6.36 13.94
N GLN A 226 10.62 -6.01 13.23
CA GLN A 226 10.56 -5.82 11.77
C GLN A 226 10.56 -7.18 11.05
N VAL A 227 9.45 -7.57 10.44
CA VAL A 227 9.42 -8.67 9.46
C VAL A 227 9.77 -8.11 8.10
N VAL A 228 10.83 -8.63 7.48
CA VAL A 228 11.40 -8.10 6.23
C VAL A 228 11.51 -9.19 5.18
N PRO A 229 10.49 -9.34 4.32
CA PRO A 229 10.58 -10.19 3.14
C PRO A 229 11.54 -9.55 2.11
N LEU A 230 12.62 -10.25 1.78
CA LEU A 230 13.59 -9.89 0.75
C LEU A 230 13.40 -10.85 -0.42
N VAL A 231 12.39 -10.58 -1.24
CA VAL A 231 12.04 -11.41 -2.39
C VAL A 231 12.74 -10.88 -3.64
N ARG A 232 13.58 -11.71 -4.25
CA ARG A 232 14.38 -11.37 -5.42
C ARG A 232 14.32 -12.46 -6.48
N ARG A 233 14.68 -12.09 -7.71
CA ARG A 233 14.88 -13.06 -8.78
C ARG A 233 16.12 -13.90 -8.49
N GLY A 234 16.00 -15.21 -8.67
CA GLY A 234 17.13 -16.15 -8.71
C GLY A 234 16.89 -17.26 -9.72
N ASP A 235 17.91 -18.08 -9.98
CA ASP A 235 17.82 -19.15 -10.99
C ASP A 235 17.00 -20.36 -10.52
N ALA A 236 16.86 -20.52 -9.20
CA ALA A 236 16.11 -21.61 -8.58
C ALA A 236 15.39 -21.12 -7.31
N PRO A 237 14.27 -21.77 -6.93
CA PRO A 237 13.60 -21.50 -5.66
C PRO A 237 14.53 -21.71 -4.46
N TRP A 238 14.67 -20.69 -3.62
CA TRP A 238 15.50 -20.74 -2.42
C TRP A 238 14.89 -19.90 -1.28
N LEU A 239 15.07 -20.35 -0.04
CA LEU A 239 14.57 -19.70 1.16
C LEU A 239 15.64 -19.69 2.25
N GLN A 240 15.84 -18.54 2.87
CA GLN A 240 16.57 -18.39 4.12
C GLN A 240 15.80 -17.48 5.06
N ILE A 241 15.64 -17.92 6.31
CA ILE A 241 15.05 -17.12 7.38
C ILE A 241 16.12 -16.89 8.44
N ARG A 242 16.33 -15.64 8.83
CA ARG A 242 17.30 -15.30 9.87
C ARG A 242 16.85 -14.10 10.68
N THR A 243 17.12 -14.15 11.97
CA THR A 243 17.04 -12.97 12.84
C THR A 243 18.37 -12.25 12.80
N VAL A 244 18.35 -10.94 12.58
CA VAL A 244 19.53 -10.07 12.60
C VAL A 244 19.27 -8.89 13.51
N GLN A 245 20.35 -8.38 14.10
CA GLN A 245 20.31 -7.07 14.76
C GLN A 245 20.11 -6.00 13.69
N ALA A 246 19.17 -5.09 13.93
CA ALA A 246 18.99 -3.97 13.03
C ALA A 246 20.07 -2.93 13.32
N GLU A 247 21.21 -3.05 12.65
CA GLU A 247 22.20 -1.98 12.71
C GLU A 247 21.67 -0.75 11.98
N PRO A 248 21.85 0.47 12.54
CA PRO A 248 21.77 1.70 11.78
C PRO A 248 22.96 1.75 10.82
N ALA A 249 23.02 0.80 9.86
CA ALA A 249 24.01 0.80 8.81
C ALA A 249 23.93 2.14 8.08
N LEU A 250 25.09 2.59 7.56
CA LEU A 250 25.26 3.75 6.70
C LEU A 250 24.23 3.69 5.57
N ASP A 251 23.07 4.27 5.83
CA ASP A 251 22.10 4.61 4.82
C ASP A 251 22.88 5.29 3.71
N ARG A 252 22.70 4.84 2.46
CA ARG A 252 23.21 5.57 1.29
C ARG A 252 22.44 6.88 1.24
N ASP A 253 22.85 7.81 2.08
CA ASP A 253 22.28 9.11 2.27
C ASP A 253 22.94 10.07 1.28
N GLN A 254 22.19 11.07 0.84
CA GLN A 254 22.70 12.09 -0.07
C GLN A 254 22.54 13.43 0.61
N PRO A 255 23.62 14.21 0.77
CA PRO A 255 23.50 15.56 1.30
C PRO A 255 22.88 16.50 0.26
N GLY A 256 22.55 17.71 0.70
CA GLY A 256 22.10 18.81 -0.16
C GLY A 256 20.64 19.19 0.07
N ARG A 257 20.16 20.13 -0.75
CA ARG A 257 18.78 20.65 -0.71
C ARG A 257 18.24 20.74 -2.14
N PRO A 258 17.79 19.61 -2.73
CA PRO A 258 17.24 19.62 -4.09
C PRO A 258 16.02 20.55 -4.18
N ALA A 259 15.68 20.97 -5.40
CA ALA A 259 14.48 21.77 -5.62
C ALA A 259 13.23 20.93 -5.31
N LEU A 260 12.44 21.35 -4.33
CA LEU A 260 11.24 20.63 -3.92
C LEU A 260 10.07 20.81 -4.89
N ASP A 261 9.93 22.00 -5.49
CA ASP A 261 8.77 22.36 -6.30
C ASP A 261 8.63 21.55 -7.59
N THR A 262 9.76 21.00 -8.07
CA THR A 262 9.84 20.15 -9.26
C THR A 262 10.34 18.75 -8.92
N ALA A 263 10.25 18.33 -7.65
CA ALA A 263 10.70 17.01 -7.25
C ALA A 263 9.84 15.93 -7.92
N THR A 264 10.51 15.00 -8.61
CA THR A 264 9.90 13.85 -9.28
C THR A 264 10.25 12.53 -8.57
N GLN A 265 10.83 12.62 -7.38
CA GLN A 265 11.21 11.51 -6.53
C GLN A 265 11.31 11.97 -5.07
N TRP A 266 11.21 11.00 -4.18
CA TRP A 266 11.40 11.10 -2.75
C TRP A 266 12.83 11.50 -2.35
N LEU A 267 12.97 12.03 -1.12
CA LEU A 267 14.19 12.66 -0.62
C LEU A 267 15.03 11.72 0.25
N TYR A 268 16.34 11.93 0.28
CA TYR A 268 17.20 11.27 1.26
C TYR A 268 17.07 11.92 2.66
N PRO A 269 17.35 11.22 3.78
CA PRO A 269 17.19 11.76 5.13
C PRO A 269 17.99 13.03 5.37
N ALA A 270 19.23 13.11 4.90
CA ALA A 270 20.02 14.33 5.01
C ALA A 270 19.40 15.50 4.23
N GLN A 271 18.72 15.24 3.10
CA GLN A 271 17.97 16.27 2.37
C GLN A 271 16.75 16.72 3.17
N ILE A 272 15.97 15.80 3.73
CA ILE A 272 14.81 16.11 4.58
C ILE A 272 15.26 16.98 5.77
N SER A 273 16.30 16.55 6.48
CA SER A 273 16.89 17.28 7.60
C SER A 273 17.40 18.66 7.18
N ALA A 274 18.12 18.77 6.06
CA ALA A 274 18.63 20.03 5.55
C ALA A 274 17.51 21.01 5.15
N HIS A 275 16.39 20.52 4.59
CA HIS A 275 15.23 21.35 4.32
C HIS A 275 14.52 21.80 5.60
N LEU A 276 14.34 20.91 6.58
CA LEU A 276 13.73 21.24 7.87
C LEU A 276 14.58 22.24 8.69
N ALA A 277 15.90 22.09 8.64
CA ALA A 277 16.85 22.98 9.31
C ALA A 277 16.87 24.40 8.73
N ALA A 278 16.46 24.56 7.47
CA ALA A 278 16.39 25.85 6.79
C ALA A 278 15.08 26.61 7.05
N ILE A 279 14.13 26.01 7.77
CA ILE A 279 12.90 26.67 8.20
C ILE A 279 13.16 27.28 9.57
N ASP A 280 13.06 28.60 9.66
CA ASP A 280 13.27 29.34 10.90
C ASP A 280 12.24 28.92 11.97
N GLY A 281 12.72 28.58 13.16
CA GLY A 281 11.87 28.14 14.27
C GLY A 281 12.62 27.30 15.31
N VAL A 282 11.91 26.89 16.36
CA VAL A 282 12.47 26.09 17.45
C VAL A 282 12.48 24.60 17.07
N SER A 283 13.67 24.00 17.03
CA SER A 283 13.82 22.55 16.80
C SER A 283 13.37 21.74 18.01
N TYR A 284 12.83 20.56 17.74
CA TYR A 284 12.65 19.50 18.73
C TYR A 284 12.88 18.14 18.08
N ALA A 285 13.15 17.13 18.89
CA ALA A 285 13.37 15.79 18.37
C ALA A 285 12.99 14.72 19.38
N ALA A 286 12.64 13.56 18.85
CA ALA A 286 12.61 12.28 19.55
C ALA A 286 13.68 11.35 18.96
N ARG A 287 13.73 10.11 19.44
CA ARG A 287 14.59 9.06 18.86
C ARG A 287 13.74 7.87 18.46
N SER A 288 14.04 7.32 17.29
CA SER A 288 13.46 6.07 16.83
C SER A 288 13.94 4.90 17.68
N ARG A 289 13.31 3.72 17.52
CA ARG A 289 13.74 2.52 18.25
C ARG A 289 15.20 2.16 17.94
N GLN A 290 15.64 2.33 16.70
CA GLN A 290 17.02 2.10 16.27
C GLN A 290 17.91 3.33 16.44
N GLY A 291 17.45 4.35 17.18
CA GLY A 291 18.25 5.49 17.64
C GLY A 291 18.40 6.65 16.64
N ARG A 292 17.76 6.58 15.46
CA ARG A 292 17.72 7.68 14.49
C ARG A 292 16.97 8.87 15.08
N LEU A 293 17.36 10.08 14.67
CA LEU A 293 16.63 11.28 15.07
C LEU A 293 15.28 11.33 14.35
N VAL A 294 14.24 11.65 15.11
CA VAL A 294 12.92 12.03 14.58
C VAL A 294 12.81 13.51 14.81
N GLU A 295 12.98 14.31 13.77
CA GLU A 295 13.12 15.75 13.87
C GLU A 295 11.79 16.47 13.63
N GLY A 296 11.56 17.56 14.36
CA GLY A 296 10.44 18.44 14.14
C GLY A 296 10.82 19.91 14.34
N ARG A 297 10.00 20.80 13.77
CA ARG A 297 10.17 22.25 13.84
C ARG A 297 8.89 22.91 14.32
N HIS A 298 8.99 23.78 15.31
CA HIS A 298 7.91 24.66 15.72
C HIS A 298 8.20 26.08 15.22
N VAL A 299 7.28 26.64 14.44
CA VAL A 299 7.37 27.99 13.88
C VAL A 299 6.26 28.83 14.49
N ALA A 300 6.63 29.95 15.11
CA ALA A 300 5.68 30.91 15.66
C ALA A 300 5.27 31.91 14.57
N GLY A 301 3.97 31.98 14.30
CA GLY A 301 3.37 32.99 13.44
C GLY A 301 2.89 34.21 14.23
N ARG A 302 2.61 35.30 13.53
CA ARG A 302 2.04 36.53 14.11
C ARG A 302 0.52 36.45 14.30
N GLY A 303 -0.16 35.58 13.54
CA GLY A 303 -1.60 35.37 13.62
C GLY A 303 -2.01 34.35 14.67
N ALA A 304 -3.32 34.25 14.92
CA ALA A 304 -3.89 33.34 15.91
C ALA A 304 -4.06 31.89 15.40
N ALA A 305 -3.93 31.66 14.08
CA ALA A 305 -4.07 30.34 13.48
C ALA A 305 -2.97 29.37 13.94
N ARG A 306 -3.37 28.13 14.27
CA ARG A 306 -2.49 27.06 14.74
C ARG A 306 -2.72 25.79 13.92
N LEU A 307 -1.65 25.17 13.44
CA LEU A 307 -1.72 23.98 12.59
C LEU A 307 -0.63 22.96 12.96
N ALA A 308 -1.00 21.70 13.12
CA ALA A 308 -0.03 20.60 13.16
C ALA A 308 0.10 19.95 11.78
N ILE A 309 1.33 19.68 11.34
CA ILE A 309 1.63 19.04 10.05
C ILE A 309 2.55 17.85 10.32
N SER A 310 2.17 16.66 9.85
CA SER A 310 3.05 15.48 9.87
C SER A 310 3.09 14.78 8.52
N ALA A 311 4.20 14.09 8.28
CA ALA A 311 4.44 13.24 7.12
C ALA A 311 5.35 12.07 7.50
N GLY A 312 5.35 11.03 6.65
CA GLY A 312 6.22 9.87 6.83
C GLY A 312 5.90 9.06 8.10
N GLN A 313 4.63 9.05 8.54
CA GLN A 313 4.14 8.10 9.55
C GLN A 313 4.32 6.67 9.04
N HIS A 314 3.85 6.42 7.82
CA HIS A 314 4.17 5.21 7.07
C HIS A 314 5.26 5.56 6.08
N ALA A 315 6.38 4.84 6.15
CA ALA A 315 7.58 5.29 5.50
C ALA A 315 7.66 4.95 4.01
N ASN A 316 6.84 4.03 3.54
CA ASN A 316 6.73 3.66 2.12
C ASN A 316 5.85 4.63 1.31
N GLU A 317 5.12 5.52 1.98
CA GLU A 317 4.30 6.58 1.39
C GLU A 317 5.20 7.80 1.12
N SER A 318 5.50 8.04 -0.16
CA SER A 318 6.76 8.71 -0.53
C SER A 318 6.63 10.21 -0.85
N SER A 319 5.45 10.67 -1.25
CA SER A 319 5.16 12.08 -1.56
C SER A 319 4.94 13.01 -0.35
N PRO A 320 4.42 12.55 0.81
CA PRO A 320 4.12 13.40 1.97
C PRO A 320 5.27 14.31 2.41
N MET A 321 6.50 13.77 2.47
CA MET A 321 7.67 14.48 3.00
C MET A 321 8.00 15.74 2.19
N VAL A 322 7.91 15.65 0.86
CA VAL A 322 8.14 16.79 -0.04
C VAL A 322 7.03 17.83 0.12
N GLY A 323 5.76 17.41 0.12
CA GLY A 323 4.62 18.30 0.29
C GLY A 323 4.66 19.06 1.62
N ALA A 324 4.99 18.37 2.72
CA ALA A 324 5.11 18.93 4.05
C ALA A 324 6.21 20.00 4.13
N LEU A 325 7.40 19.70 3.59
CA LEU A 325 8.55 20.62 3.60
C LEU A 325 8.30 21.86 2.74
N ARG A 326 7.66 21.71 1.58
CA ARG A 326 7.25 22.83 0.73
C ARG A 326 6.27 23.75 1.45
N ALA A 327 5.23 23.16 2.03
CA ALA A 327 4.23 23.94 2.75
C ALA A 327 4.85 24.65 3.97
N GLY A 328 5.68 23.95 4.74
CA GLY A 328 6.39 24.53 5.88
C GLY A 328 7.32 25.69 5.50
N ARG A 329 8.07 25.57 4.40
CA ARG A 329 8.92 26.64 3.86
C ARG A 329 8.09 27.90 3.59
N ASP A 330 6.98 27.76 2.88
CA ASP A 330 6.21 28.92 2.44
C ASP A 330 5.39 29.54 3.59
N LEU A 331 4.82 28.71 4.48
CA LEU A 331 4.13 29.19 5.68
C LEU A 331 5.07 29.96 6.62
N ALA A 332 6.31 29.50 6.77
CA ALA A 332 7.31 30.22 7.55
C ALA A 332 7.69 31.57 6.92
N ALA A 333 7.79 31.64 5.59
CA ALA A 333 8.08 32.88 4.87
C ALA A 333 6.93 33.91 5.00
N GLU A 334 5.68 33.44 5.02
CA GLU A 334 4.50 34.29 5.24
C GLU A 334 4.42 34.77 6.70
N GLY A 335 4.63 33.87 7.66
CA GLY A 335 4.72 34.19 9.08
C GLY A 335 3.37 34.49 9.75
N ASP A 336 2.25 34.11 9.13
CA ASP A 336 0.90 34.40 9.64
C ASP A 336 0.25 33.23 10.39
N VAL A 337 0.76 31.99 10.23
CA VAL A 337 0.30 30.78 10.94
C VAL A 337 1.39 30.30 11.88
N SER A 338 1.03 29.97 13.11
CA SER A 338 1.88 29.16 13.98
C SER A 338 1.71 27.68 13.63
N PHE A 339 2.79 26.94 13.43
CA PHE A 339 2.68 25.52 13.10
C PHE A 339 3.78 24.65 13.70
N THR A 340 3.48 23.36 13.80
CA THR A 340 4.48 22.29 14.00
C THR A 340 4.61 21.49 12.72
N LEU A 341 5.83 21.08 12.40
CA LEU A 341 6.16 20.29 11.23
C LEU A 341 7.03 19.10 11.61
N ASN A 342 6.50 17.90 11.43
CA ASN A 342 7.22 16.63 11.53
C ASN A 342 7.31 16.02 10.12
N PRO A 343 8.39 16.25 9.34
CA PRO A 343 8.41 15.84 7.94
C PRO A 343 8.75 14.35 7.75
N LEU A 344 9.23 13.65 8.78
CA LEU A 344 9.52 12.22 8.73
C LEU A 344 9.36 11.61 10.13
N GLU A 345 8.19 11.06 10.42
CA GLU A 345 7.90 10.48 11.75
C GLU A 345 8.52 9.09 11.94
N ASN A 346 8.64 8.27 10.90
CA ASN A 346 9.17 6.89 10.97
C ASN A 346 10.50 6.72 10.19
N PRO A 347 11.64 7.23 10.70
CA PRO A 347 12.93 7.13 10.00
C PRO A 347 13.48 5.70 9.95
N ASP A 348 13.09 4.80 10.86
CA ASP A 348 13.52 3.40 10.83
C ASP A 348 12.82 2.62 9.71
N GLY A 349 11.50 2.82 9.57
CA GLY A 349 10.75 2.36 8.40
C GLY A 349 11.32 2.95 7.11
N TYR A 350 11.72 4.23 7.12
CA TYR A 350 12.23 4.90 5.91
C TYR A 350 13.59 4.39 5.45
N ALA A 351 14.46 4.02 6.39
CA ALA A 351 15.70 3.31 6.08
C ALA A 351 15.41 1.94 5.46
N LEU A 352 14.42 1.21 5.98
CA LEU A 352 13.98 -0.07 5.42
C LEU A 352 13.38 0.11 4.01
N PHE A 353 12.51 1.10 3.81
CA PHE A 353 11.93 1.44 2.51
C PHE A 353 13.01 1.69 1.46
N ARG A 354 14.06 2.46 1.78
CA ARG A 354 15.24 2.65 0.90
C ARG A 354 15.99 1.37 0.59
N LYS A 355 16.19 0.51 1.59
CA LYS A 355 16.83 -0.79 1.37
C LYS A 355 16.02 -1.63 0.39
N LEU A 356 14.70 -1.72 0.57
CA LEU A 356 13.84 -2.53 -0.27
C LEU A 356 13.72 -1.99 -1.70
N CYS A 357 13.64 -0.66 -1.86
CA CYS A 357 13.64 -0.01 -3.18
C CYS A 357 14.92 -0.24 -3.99
N ALA A 358 16.05 -0.52 -3.33
CA ALA A 358 17.31 -0.80 -4.04
C ALA A 358 17.24 -2.09 -4.85
N ASP A 359 16.49 -3.08 -4.37
CA ASP A 359 16.30 -4.37 -5.04
C ASP A 359 15.04 -4.35 -5.94
N ASN A 360 13.94 -3.79 -5.44
CA ASN A 360 12.67 -3.74 -6.15
C ASN A 360 12.08 -2.31 -6.15
N PRO A 361 12.43 -1.45 -7.13
CA PRO A 361 12.12 -0.02 -7.08
C PRO A 361 10.64 0.35 -7.34
N ARG A 362 9.77 -0.63 -7.62
CA ARG A 362 8.37 -0.42 -7.99
C ARG A 362 7.36 -1.15 -7.11
N HIS A 363 7.82 -1.85 -6.07
CA HIS A 363 6.91 -2.55 -5.16
C HIS A 363 6.39 -1.63 -4.06
N MET A 364 5.23 -1.95 -3.48
CA MET A 364 4.58 -1.22 -2.40
C MET A 364 5.41 -1.13 -1.12
N HIS A 365 6.18 -2.18 -0.82
CA HIS A 365 7.04 -2.28 0.37
C HIS A 365 6.30 -2.09 1.69
N HIS A 366 5.14 -2.72 1.87
CA HIS A 366 4.39 -2.62 3.13
C HIS A 366 5.19 -3.09 4.35
N ALA A 367 6.22 -3.92 4.18
CA ALA A 367 7.17 -4.26 5.25
C ALA A 367 7.87 -3.03 5.88
N ALA A 368 7.91 -1.90 5.18
CA ALA A 368 8.45 -0.63 5.66
C ALA A 368 7.39 0.35 6.21
N ARG A 369 6.11 -0.01 6.17
CA ARG A 369 5.00 0.82 6.64
C ARG A 369 5.09 1.13 8.14
N TYR A 370 5.35 0.11 8.95
CA TYR A 370 5.36 0.21 10.42
C TYR A 370 6.73 0.56 10.99
N THR A 371 6.73 0.92 12.28
CA THR A 371 7.95 1.26 13.03
C THR A 371 8.86 0.04 13.19
N ALA A 372 10.08 0.24 13.69
CA ALA A 372 10.97 -0.88 13.99
C ALA A 372 10.46 -1.83 15.09
N SER A 373 9.45 -1.43 15.86
CA SER A 373 8.76 -2.34 16.80
C SER A 373 7.82 -3.33 16.10
N GLY A 374 7.48 -3.10 14.83
CA GLY A 374 6.42 -3.81 14.11
C GLY A 374 5.03 -3.17 14.25
N ALA A 375 4.82 -2.27 15.22
CA ALA A 375 3.56 -1.59 15.40
C ALA A 375 3.48 -0.31 14.56
N ASP A 376 2.25 0.07 14.25
CA ASP A 376 1.96 1.37 13.68
C ASP A 376 2.36 2.51 14.61
N LEU A 377 2.90 3.59 14.05
CA LEU A 377 3.37 4.73 14.84
C LEU A 377 2.27 5.34 15.71
N SER A 378 1.00 5.32 15.25
CA SER A 378 -0.12 5.83 16.04
C SER A 378 -0.42 5.02 17.31
N HIS A 379 0.16 3.83 17.46
CA HIS A 379 -0.01 2.92 18.60
C HIS A 379 1.26 2.84 19.47
N GLY A 380 2.23 3.76 19.28
CA GLY A 380 3.49 3.78 20.03
C GLY A 380 3.41 4.32 21.47
N ALA A 381 2.26 4.90 21.86
CA ALA A 381 1.99 5.40 23.22
C ALA A 381 3.06 6.37 23.76
N GLY A 382 3.51 7.32 22.93
CA GLY A 382 4.47 8.35 23.31
C GLY A 382 5.90 7.83 23.49
N ARG A 383 6.20 6.60 23.06
CA ARG A 383 7.55 6.02 23.07
C ARG A 383 8.23 6.14 21.69
N TYR A 384 9.55 6.23 21.71
CA TYR A 384 10.40 6.28 20.52
C TYR A 384 9.92 7.30 19.48
N GLU A 385 9.64 6.88 18.24
CA GLU A 385 9.16 7.72 17.15
C GLU A 385 7.83 8.40 17.48
N SER A 386 6.90 7.69 18.13
CA SER A 386 5.56 8.22 18.42
C SER A 386 5.59 9.42 19.39
N ALA A 387 6.66 9.55 20.19
CA ALA A 387 6.86 10.68 21.10
C ALA A 387 6.90 12.03 20.38
N ILE A 388 7.21 12.06 19.08
CA ILE A 388 7.28 13.30 18.30
C ILE A 388 5.94 14.04 18.26
N ARG A 389 4.81 13.33 18.32
CA ARG A 389 3.47 13.91 18.31
C ARG A 389 3.15 14.64 19.61
N ASP A 390 3.50 14.05 20.74
CA ASP A 390 3.33 14.66 22.06
C ASP A 390 4.24 15.90 22.20
N LEU A 391 5.48 15.81 21.70
CA LEU A 391 6.42 16.94 21.68
C LEU A 391 5.93 18.10 20.81
N ALA A 392 5.29 17.80 19.67
CA ALA A 392 4.68 18.79 18.80
C ALA A 392 3.47 19.44 19.49
N HIS A 393 2.54 18.65 20.01
CA HIS A 393 1.33 19.14 20.68
C HIS A 393 1.67 19.98 21.93
N ALA A 394 2.65 19.56 22.74
CA ALA A 394 3.08 20.32 23.92
C ALA A 394 3.68 21.71 23.59
N ARG A 395 4.20 21.88 22.36
CA ARG A 395 4.73 23.17 21.88
C ARG A 395 3.66 24.04 21.27
N LEU A 396 2.75 23.42 20.51
CA LEU A 396 1.64 24.10 19.87
C LEU A 396 0.39 23.23 19.96
N PRO A 397 -0.51 23.50 20.91
CA PRO A 397 -1.81 22.84 20.98
C PRO A 397 -2.69 23.38 19.85
N ALA A 398 -2.52 22.83 18.65
CA ALA A 398 -3.32 23.11 17.48
C ALA A 398 -4.63 22.32 17.52
N GLU A 399 -5.71 22.90 16.99
CA GLU A 399 -7.01 22.20 16.87
C GLU A 399 -7.06 21.28 15.65
N VAL A 400 -6.26 21.59 14.63
CA VAL A 400 -6.22 20.88 13.35
C VAL A 400 -4.86 20.25 13.12
N HIS A 401 -4.88 18.98 12.75
CA HIS A 401 -3.74 18.20 12.29
C HIS A 401 -3.95 17.78 10.84
N VAL A 402 -3.05 18.20 9.95
CA VAL A 402 -2.96 17.66 8.59
C VAL A 402 -1.90 16.57 8.60
N ASN A 403 -2.37 15.32 8.52
CA ASN A 403 -1.53 14.13 8.55
C ASN A 403 -1.37 13.57 7.14
N LEU A 404 -0.20 13.76 6.55
CA LEU A 404 0.01 13.48 5.14
C LEU A 404 0.37 12.01 4.92
N HIS A 405 -0.43 11.32 4.10
CA HIS A 405 -0.30 9.90 3.81
C HIS A 405 -0.37 9.58 2.30
N GLY A 406 -0.12 8.31 2.00
CA GLY A 406 -0.25 7.69 0.70
C GLY A 406 -0.73 6.24 0.81
N TYR A 407 -0.90 5.58 -0.33
CA TYR A 407 -1.37 4.19 -0.39
C TYR A 407 -0.94 3.53 -1.71
N PRO A 408 -1.18 2.23 -1.90
CA PRO A 408 -0.78 1.49 -3.10
C PRO A 408 -1.07 2.21 -4.41
N SER A 409 -0.03 2.33 -5.23
CA SER A 409 -0.08 2.98 -6.55
C SER A 409 -0.54 2.08 -7.68
N HIS A 410 -0.69 0.79 -7.39
CA HIS A 410 -1.08 -0.27 -8.31
C HIS A 410 -1.75 -1.43 -7.57
N GLU A 411 -2.13 -2.50 -8.28
CA GLU A 411 -2.89 -3.61 -7.70
C GLU A 411 -2.16 -4.37 -6.57
N TRP A 412 -2.76 -4.40 -5.39
CA TRP A 412 -2.28 -5.13 -4.22
C TRP A 412 -2.91 -6.52 -4.15
N THR A 413 -2.08 -7.58 -4.19
CA THR A 413 -2.56 -8.97 -4.21
C THR A 413 -1.90 -9.86 -3.17
N ARG A 414 -2.67 -10.84 -2.67
CA ARG A 414 -2.23 -11.93 -1.79
C ARG A 414 -2.78 -13.27 -2.28
N PRO A 415 -2.18 -13.89 -3.31
CA PRO A 415 -2.76 -15.03 -4.03
C PRO A 415 -2.93 -16.31 -3.19
N LEU A 416 -2.12 -16.53 -2.17
CA LEU A 416 -2.16 -17.70 -1.29
C LEU A 416 -3.12 -17.53 -0.09
N THR A 417 -3.58 -16.30 0.19
CA THR A 417 -4.57 -16.01 1.24
C THR A 417 -5.84 -15.33 0.72
N GLY A 418 -6.32 -15.73 -0.47
CA GLY A 418 -7.64 -15.32 -0.98
C GLY A 418 -7.62 -14.27 -2.09
N TYR A 419 -6.45 -13.94 -2.63
CA TYR A 419 -6.18 -12.91 -3.64
C TYR A 419 -6.40 -11.49 -3.15
N ILE A 420 -7.61 -11.19 -2.68
CA ILE A 420 -7.94 -9.89 -2.09
C ILE A 420 -7.35 -9.83 -0.68
N PRO A 421 -6.53 -8.82 -0.37
CA PRO A 421 -6.04 -8.62 0.99
C PRO A 421 -7.23 -8.40 1.95
N ARG A 422 -7.34 -9.26 2.96
CA ARG A 422 -8.49 -9.30 3.88
C ARG A 422 -8.64 -8.00 4.65
N GLY A 423 -9.86 -7.47 4.71
CA GLY A 423 -10.14 -6.17 5.33
C GLY A 423 -9.72 -4.96 4.50
N PHE A 424 -9.05 -5.17 3.36
CA PHE A 424 -8.52 -4.12 2.50
C PHE A 424 -9.05 -4.19 1.06
N GLY A 425 -10.20 -4.84 0.81
CA GLY A 425 -10.75 -5.00 -0.54
C GLY A 425 -10.89 -3.70 -1.34
N GLN A 426 -11.24 -2.60 -0.68
CA GLN A 426 -11.36 -1.26 -1.27
C GLN A 426 -10.03 -0.50 -1.44
N TRP A 427 -8.92 -1.13 -1.06
CA TRP A 427 -7.54 -0.65 -1.22
C TRP A 427 -6.76 -1.50 -2.23
N THR A 428 -7.35 -2.58 -2.74
CA THR A 428 -6.75 -3.50 -3.72
C THR A 428 -6.29 -2.77 -4.98
N ILE A 429 -7.00 -1.73 -5.43
CA ILE A 429 -6.65 -0.97 -6.63
C ILE A 429 -6.76 0.55 -6.40
N PRO A 430 -5.98 1.37 -7.14
CA PRO A 430 -6.00 2.83 -7.00
C PRO A 430 -7.37 3.47 -7.28
N LYS A 431 -7.73 4.45 -6.46
CA LYS A 431 -8.95 5.29 -6.57
C LYS A 431 -8.67 6.80 -6.61
N GLY A 432 -7.44 7.19 -6.91
CA GLY A 432 -7.00 8.59 -6.92
C GLY A 432 -6.50 9.11 -5.56
N PHE A 433 -6.15 10.39 -5.50
CA PHE A 433 -5.86 11.12 -4.27
C PHE A 433 -7.16 11.42 -3.52
N PHE A 434 -7.28 11.00 -2.26
CA PHE A 434 -8.49 11.21 -1.46
C PHE A 434 -8.21 11.76 -0.07
N LEU A 435 -9.26 12.16 0.65
CA LEU A 435 -9.18 12.72 1.99
C LEU A 435 -9.96 11.87 3.00
N ILE A 436 -9.41 11.68 4.20
CA ILE A 436 -10.13 11.08 5.34
C ILE A 436 -10.20 12.14 6.44
N LEU A 437 -11.41 12.56 6.80
CA LEU A 437 -11.63 13.47 7.92
C LEU A 437 -11.99 12.66 9.17
N ARG A 438 -11.24 12.85 10.24
CA ARG A 438 -11.59 12.39 11.59
C ARG A 438 -11.76 13.58 12.51
N HIS A 439 -12.83 13.61 13.29
CA HIS A 439 -13.07 14.75 14.17
C HIS A 439 -13.87 14.42 15.43
N ASP A 440 -13.62 15.19 16.48
CA ASP A 440 -14.45 15.25 17.67
C ASP A 440 -15.81 15.89 17.32
N ALA A 441 -16.89 15.36 17.91
CA ALA A 441 -18.24 15.84 17.64
C ALA A 441 -18.45 17.33 17.98
N SER A 442 -17.72 17.85 18.98
CA SER A 442 -17.76 19.26 19.37
C SER A 442 -17.14 20.21 18.34
N GLN A 443 -16.33 19.68 17.41
CA GLN A 443 -15.59 20.45 16.41
C GLN A 443 -16.16 20.31 14.99
N GLU A 444 -17.43 19.88 14.86
CA GLU A 444 -18.04 19.59 13.56
C GLU A 444 -17.98 20.75 12.55
N SER A 445 -18.18 22.00 13.01
CA SER A 445 -18.11 23.19 12.14
C SER A 445 -16.71 23.41 11.58
N LEU A 446 -15.69 23.36 12.44
CA LEU A 446 -14.29 23.49 12.05
C LEU A 446 -13.89 22.35 11.12
N ALA A 447 -14.27 21.11 11.45
CA ALA A 447 -13.97 19.92 10.67
C ALA A 447 -14.53 20.01 9.24
N ARG A 448 -15.78 20.48 9.08
CA ARG A 448 -16.39 20.72 7.75
C ARG A 448 -15.62 21.78 6.96
N ALA A 449 -15.19 22.86 7.60
CA ALA A 449 -14.40 23.91 6.93
C ALA A 449 -13.01 23.40 6.50
N VAL A 450 -12.35 22.59 7.32
CA VAL A 450 -11.07 21.93 7.00
C VAL A 450 -11.21 21.00 5.80
N LEU A 451 -12.21 20.11 5.82
CA LEU A 451 -12.45 19.19 4.72
C LEU A 451 -12.76 19.94 3.42
N GLN A 452 -13.66 20.92 3.46
CA GLN A 452 -14.02 21.71 2.27
C GLN A 452 -12.79 22.40 1.66
N ALA A 453 -11.92 23.00 2.49
CA ALA A 453 -10.70 23.64 2.00
C ALA A 453 -9.76 22.65 1.29
N GLY A 454 -9.58 21.44 1.84
CA GLY A 454 -8.78 20.39 1.21
C GLY A 454 -9.40 19.89 -0.11
N LEU A 455 -10.70 19.63 -0.12
CA LEU A 455 -11.44 19.16 -1.30
C LEU A 455 -11.37 20.16 -2.47
N GLU A 456 -11.63 21.44 -2.20
CA GLU A 456 -11.57 22.51 -3.20
C GLU A 456 -10.16 22.66 -3.76
N ALA A 457 -9.13 22.58 -2.91
CA ALA A 457 -7.74 22.72 -3.33
C ALA A 457 -7.29 21.61 -4.29
N LEU A 458 -7.73 20.38 -4.04
CA LEU A 458 -7.46 19.23 -4.91
C LEU A 458 -8.28 19.29 -6.21
N ALA A 459 -9.58 19.62 -6.11
CA ALA A 459 -10.45 19.74 -7.28
C ALA A 459 -10.01 20.86 -8.24
N ALA A 460 -9.43 21.93 -7.69
CA ALA A 460 -8.86 23.05 -8.46
C ALA A 460 -7.50 22.74 -9.11
N PHE A 461 -6.94 21.54 -8.93
CA PHE A 461 -5.69 21.10 -9.56
C PHE A 461 -5.97 20.15 -10.74
N PRO A 462 -5.93 20.62 -12.01
CA PRO A 462 -6.44 19.87 -13.14
C PRO A 462 -5.72 18.54 -13.40
N GLU A 463 -4.40 18.48 -13.24
CA GLU A 463 -3.64 17.24 -13.45
C GLU A 463 -4.07 16.12 -12.49
N LEU A 464 -4.19 16.44 -11.20
CA LEU A 464 -4.65 15.50 -10.16
C LEU A 464 -6.11 15.11 -10.38
N ALA A 465 -6.99 16.08 -10.63
CA ALA A 465 -8.39 15.80 -10.90
C ALA A 465 -8.59 14.88 -12.12
N ALA A 466 -7.74 15.03 -13.15
CA ALA A 466 -7.75 14.14 -14.31
C ALA A 466 -7.22 12.74 -14.00
N GLN A 467 -6.15 12.61 -13.21
CA GLN A 467 -5.66 11.32 -12.72
C GLN A 467 -6.73 10.59 -11.90
N ASN A 468 -7.35 11.27 -10.93
CA ASN A 468 -8.38 10.67 -10.11
C ASN A 468 -9.58 10.18 -10.91
N ARG A 469 -10.06 10.96 -11.90
CA ARG A 469 -11.16 10.50 -12.77
C ARG A 469 -10.82 9.19 -13.47
N ARG A 470 -9.63 9.08 -14.04
CA ARG A 470 -9.17 7.84 -14.70
C ARG A 470 -9.13 6.66 -13.72
N MET A 471 -8.58 6.86 -12.52
CA MET A 471 -8.51 5.82 -11.50
C MET A 471 -9.90 5.41 -11.02
N LEU A 472 -10.80 6.35 -10.75
CA LEU A 472 -12.19 6.08 -10.34
C LEU A 472 -13.00 5.37 -11.43
N ASP A 473 -12.84 5.78 -12.69
CA ASP A 473 -13.50 5.14 -13.83
C ASP A 473 -13.08 3.68 -14.01
N LEU A 474 -11.82 3.35 -13.70
CA LEU A 474 -11.38 1.96 -13.63
C LEU A 474 -11.92 1.30 -12.36
N TYR A 475 -11.73 1.89 -11.18
CA TYR A 475 -12.12 1.36 -9.88
C TYR A 475 -13.57 0.84 -9.87
N ARG A 476 -14.51 1.64 -10.39
CA ARG A 476 -15.94 1.32 -10.48
C ARG A 476 -16.29 0.11 -11.35
N ARG A 477 -15.41 -0.27 -12.27
CA ARG A 477 -15.62 -1.45 -13.12
C ARG A 477 -15.33 -2.75 -12.38
N TYR A 478 -14.59 -2.69 -11.28
CA TYR A 478 -14.08 -3.85 -10.57
C TYR A 478 -14.62 -3.97 -9.14
N VAL A 479 -14.71 -2.85 -8.40
CA VAL A 479 -15.16 -2.84 -7.00
C VAL A 479 -16.66 -2.59 -6.93
N GLY A 480 -17.39 -3.44 -6.20
CA GLY A 480 -18.86 -3.47 -6.23
C GLY A 480 -19.57 -2.40 -5.41
N ALA A 481 -18.91 -1.85 -4.40
CA ALA A 481 -19.48 -0.83 -3.53
C ALA A 481 -18.43 0.21 -3.14
N GLU A 482 -18.79 1.48 -3.32
CA GLU A 482 -18.03 2.63 -2.84
C GLU A 482 -18.42 2.90 -1.37
N SER A 483 -17.43 2.98 -0.48
CA SER A 483 -17.61 3.37 0.93
C SER A 483 -17.24 4.84 1.19
N PHE A 484 -17.12 5.62 0.12
CA PHE A 484 -16.64 7.00 0.14
C PHE A 484 -17.57 7.89 -0.68
N GLU A 485 -17.59 9.16 -0.32
CA GLU A 485 -18.25 10.21 -1.10
C GLU A 485 -17.28 10.81 -2.12
N ILE A 486 -17.79 11.54 -3.10
CA ILE A 486 -16.96 12.15 -4.15
C ILE A 486 -17.32 13.62 -4.32
N HIS A 487 -16.36 14.49 -4.04
CA HIS A 487 -16.46 15.92 -4.28
C HIS A 487 -16.06 16.26 -5.72
N GLY A 488 -16.84 17.15 -6.35
CA GLY A 488 -16.53 17.65 -7.70
C GLY A 488 -16.40 16.57 -8.77
N GLY A 489 -16.98 15.38 -8.55
CA GLY A 489 -16.87 14.22 -9.43
C GLY A 489 -15.46 13.62 -9.55
N CYS A 490 -14.50 14.01 -8.71
CA CYS A 490 -13.11 13.54 -8.84
C CYS A 490 -12.34 13.36 -7.52
N ILE A 491 -12.75 13.93 -6.39
CA ILE A 491 -12.00 13.78 -5.13
C ILE A 491 -12.78 12.90 -4.17
N PRO A 492 -12.37 11.64 -3.95
CA PRO A 492 -13.00 10.80 -2.95
C PRO A 492 -12.75 11.33 -1.55
N PHE A 493 -13.68 11.08 -0.63
CA PHE A 493 -13.46 11.35 0.78
C PHE A 493 -14.32 10.52 1.71
N THR A 494 -13.88 10.40 2.97
CA THR A 494 -14.67 9.82 4.05
C THR A 494 -14.65 10.72 5.27
N VAL A 495 -15.70 10.62 6.09
CA VAL A 495 -15.82 11.36 7.35
C VAL A 495 -16.18 10.39 8.46
N SER A 496 -15.43 10.41 9.56
CA SER A 496 -15.72 9.63 10.75
C SER A 496 -15.58 10.46 12.02
N ARG A 497 -16.43 10.20 13.01
CA ARG A 497 -16.33 10.80 14.34
C ARG A 497 -15.40 9.98 15.21
N GLU A 498 -14.49 10.64 15.91
CA GLU A 498 -13.52 10.03 16.83
C GLU A 498 -13.42 10.93 18.07
N ALA A 499 -13.57 10.33 19.26
CA ALA A 499 -13.43 11.05 20.53
C ALA A 499 -12.01 10.87 21.08
N GLU A 500 -11.55 11.82 21.89
CA GLU A 500 -10.30 11.71 22.67
C GLU A 500 -9.01 11.60 21.82
N ALA A 501 -9.05 11.99 20.55
CA ALA A 501 -7.85 12.13 19.73
C ALA A 501 -6.94 13.26 20.25
N LEU A 502 -5.62 13.11 20.06
CA LEU A 502 -4.63 14.14 20.43
C LEU A 502 -4.94 15.50 19.77
N TYR A 503 -5.46 15.47 18.54
CA TYR A 503 -5.93 16.64 17.80
C TYR A 503 -7.44 16.51 17.53
N PRO A 504 -8.26 17.50 17.91
CA PRO A 504 -9.72 17.42 17.75
C PRO A 504 -10.20 17.29 16.30
N VAL A 505 -9.43 17.78 15.32
CA VAL A 505 -9.71 17.64 13.89
C VAL A 505 -8.45 17.12 13.21
N THR A 506 -8.53 15.96 12.57
CA THR A 506 -7.44 15.38 11.79
C THR A 506 -7.90 15.19 10.34
N LEU A 507 -7.24 15.88 9.41
CA LEU A 507 -7.40 15.67 7.98
C LEU A 507 -6.24 14.82 7.48
N ILE A 508 -6.55 13.63 6.99
CA ILE A 508 -5.58 12.70 6.42
C ILE A 508 -5.69 12.77 4.91
N THR A 509 -4.55 12.90 4.22
CA THR A 509 -4.48 12.84 2.76
C THR A 509 -4.02 11.46 2.31
N GLU A 510 -4.50 10.95 1.18
CA GLU A 510 -4.13 9.61 0.71
C GLU A 510 -3.83 9.69 -0.79
N ALA A 511 -2.55 9.78 -1.15
CA ALA A 511 -2.07 9.76 -2.54
C ALA A 511 -1.69 8.33 -2.98
N ALA A 512 -2.02 7.94 -4.22
CA ALA A 512 -1.62 6.64 -4.76
C ALA A 512 -0.13 6.64 -5.13
N ASP A 513 0.76 6.62 -4.13
CA ASP A 513 2.14 7.11 -4.26
C ASP A 513 3.26 6.15 -3.78
N GLU A 514 2.90 4.94 -3.36
CA GLU A 514 3.89 3.96 -2.97
C GLU A 514 4.78 3.62 -4.18
N THR A 515 6.04 4.05 -4.10
CA THR A 515 7.11 3.94 -5.12
C THR A 515 6.87 4.57 -6.49
N ILE A 516 5.93 5.52 -6.62
CA ILE A 516 5.80 6.27 -7.87
C ILE A 516 6.99 7.22 -8.09
N GLY A 517 7.29 7.52 -9.35
CA GLY A 517 8.30 8.49 -9.75
C GLY A 517 7.82 9.39 -10.89
N GLY A 518 8.68 10.30 -11.33
CA GLY A 518 8.38 11.14 -12.48
C GLY A 518 7.24 12.13 -12.23
N GLU A 519 6.38 12.27 -13.24
CA GLU A 519 5.28 13.23 -13.23
C GLU A 519 4.19 12.86 -12.21
N ASP A 520 3.90 11.57 -12.04
CA ASP A 520 2.91 11.11 -11.06
C ASP A 520 3.34 11.48 -9.64
N PHE A 521 4.63 11.34 -9.31
CA PHE A 521 5.18 11.79 -8.03
C PHE A 521 5.06 13.31 -7.86
N ARG A 522 5.39 14.09 -8.90
CA ARG A 522 5.28 15.55 -8.88
C ARG A 522 3.84 15.99 -8.60
N ILE A 523 2.85 15.35 -9.22
CA ILE A 523 1.43 15.63 -9.02
C ILE A 523 1.00 15.24 -7.61
N ALA A 524 1.41 14.07 -7.10
CA ALA A 524 1.11 13.62 -5.75
C ALA A 524 1.63 14.61 -4.70
N GLN A 525 2.93 14.97 -4.74
CA GLN A 525 3.51 15.88 -3.76
C GLN A 525 2.94 17.32 -3.86
N GLU A 526 2.50 17.74 -5.05
CA GLU A 526 1.78 19.00 -5.24
C GLU A 526 0.38 18.96 -4.60
N GLY A 527 -0.32 17.83 -4.69
CA GLY A 527 -1.58 17.59 -3.97
C GLY A 527 -1.40 17.71 -2.46
N GLN A 528 -0.37 17.06 -1.90
CA GLN A 528 -0.02 17.16 -0.47
C GLN A 528 0.22 18.63 -0.05
N TYR A 529 1.06 19.35 -0.81
CA TYR A 529 1.35 20.76 -0.58
C TYR A 529 0.08 21.62 -0.59
N ARG A 530 -0.78 21.46 -1.61
CA ARG A 530 -2.01 22.23 -1.78
C ARG A 530 -2.97 22.08 -0.62
N VAL A 531 -3.15 20.85 -0.10
CA VAL A 531 -4.03 20.60 1.04
C VAL A 531 -3.55 21.37 2.27
N VAL A 532 -2.25 21.27 2.60
CA VAL A 532 -1.69 21.99 3.77
C VAL A 532 -1.88 23.50 3.62
N ARG A 533 -1.56 24.07 2.45
CA ARG A 533 -1.72 25.51 2.19
C ARG A 533 -3.18 25.97 2.30
N ALA A 534 -4.11 25.18 1.76
CA ALA A 534 -5.53 25.51 1.79
C ALA A 534 -6.10 25.48 3.21
N VAL A 535 -5.74 24.47 4.01
CA VAL A 535 -6.14 24.36 5.41
C VAL A 535 -5.55 25.51 6.23
N ALA A 536 -4.25 25.83 6.06
CA ALA A 536 -3.62 26.95 6.75
C ALA A 536 -4.30 28.29 6.43
N GLY A 537 -4.57 28.56 5.14
CA GLY A 537 -5.27 29.78 4.71
C GLY A 537 -6.72 29.84 5.19
N MET A 538 -7.41 28.70 5.30
CA MET A 538 -8.74 28.62 5.89
C MET A 538 -8.70 28.98 7.39
N LEU A 539 -7.76 28.41 8.15
CA LEU A 539 -7.61 28.68 9.58
C LEU A 539 -7.29 30.16 9.87
N GLN A 540 -6.46 30.80 9.03
CA GLN A 540 -6.22 32.24 9.14
C GLN A 540 -7.51 33.04 8.99
N ARG A 541 -8.34 32.74 7.99
CA ARG A 541 -9.63 33.42 7.80
C ARG A 541 -10.60 33.14 8.95
N HIS A 542 -10.64 31.91 9.43
CA HIS A 542 -11.50 31.52 10.55
C HIS A 542 -11.12 32.30 11.82
N ALA A 543 -9.82 32.40 12.12
CA ALA A 543 -9.31 33.12 13.30
C ALA A 543 -9.46 34.65 13.24
N MET A 544 -9.80 35.23 12.08
CA MET A 544 -10.12 36.66 11.97
C MET A 544 -11.60 36.96 12.24
N VAL A 545 -12.47 35.94 12.18
CA VAL A 545 -13.94 36.08 12.29
C VAL A 545 -14.45 35.56 13.63
N ALA A 546 -13.74 34.60 14.23
CA ALA A 546 -13.94 34.14 15.62
C ALA A 546 -13.31 35.14 16.61
#